data_AF-A0A351XJ39-F1
#
_entry.id   AF-A0A351XJ39-F1
#
_cell.length_a   1.000
_cell.length_b   1.000
_cell.length_c   1.000
_cell.angle_alpha   90.00
_cell.angle_beta   90.00
_cell.angle_gamma   90.00
#
_symmetry.space_group_name_H-M   'P 1'
#
loop_
_entity.id
_entity.type
_entity.pdbx_description
1 polymer ?
#
loop_
_entity_poly.entity_id
_entity_poly.type
_entity_poly.pdbx_seq_one_letter_code
_entity_poly.pdbx_strand_id
1 'polypeptide(L)'
;EIETEMSIHAVDKNMFIQNVEVNYRDRPDGSVSKLNTYSDGFKVLRTILRLYRTYKPMAFFGSIALAIAILSIGFFIPVMDVYIRTGLVPNFPTLIVCGFAMLAAIQALFTGMTLQTIVQKNKQDFEMELHRVSERKRELKKEYY
;
A
#
# COMPACT_ATOMS: atom_id res chain seq x y z
N GLU A 1 -14.37 10.72 -0.20
CA GLU A 1 -13.25 9.80 0.11
C GLU A 1 -13.68 8.66 1.04
N ILE A 2 -14.37 8.92 2.14
CA ILE A 2 -14.81 7.89 3.11
C ILE A 2 -15.63 6.76 2.45
N GLU A 3 -16.54 7.09 1.52
CA GLU A 3 -17.33 6.08 0.78
C GLU A 3 -16.44 5.05 0.06
N THR A 4 -15.43 5.51 -0.67
CA THR A 4 -14.48 4.63 -1.37
C THR A 4 -13.66 3.80 -0.39
N GLU A 5 -13.21 4.39 0.72
CA GLU A 5 -12.48 3.65 1.76
C GLU A 5 -13.35 2.54 2.37
N MET A 6 -14.63 2.82 2.65
CA MET A 6 -15.58 1.84 3.18
C MET A 6 -15.87 0.71 2.20
N SER A 7 -16.07 1.00 0.91
CA SER A 7 -16.27 -0.03 -0.11
C SER A 7 -15.06 -0.96 -0.22
N ILE A 8 -13.84 -0.40 -0.24
CA ILE A 8 -12.61 -1.20 -0.31
C ILE A 8 -12.42 -2.03 0.96
N HIS A 9 -12.71 -1.45 2.13
CA HIS A 9 -12.64 -2.18 3.40
C HIS A 9 -13.61 -3.35 3.44
N ALA A 10 -14.86 -3.14 2.99
CA ALA A 10 -15.86 -4.19 2.91
C ALA A 10 -15.41 -5.34 1.98
N VAL A 11 -14.80 -5.01 0.84
CA VAL A 11 -14.24 -6.01 -0.08
C VAL A 11 -13.05 -6.75 0.55
N ASP A 12 -12.10 -6.05 1.16
CA ASP A 12 -10.91 -6.65 1.80
C ASP A 12 -11.30 -7.64 2.91
N LYS A 13 -12.34 -7.30 3.68
CA LYS A 13 -12.88 -8.13 4.77
C LYS A 13 -13.90 -9.18 4.32
N ASN A 14 -14.14 -9.34 3.01
CA ASN A 14 -15.15 -10.23 2.44
C ASN A 14 -16.55 -10.03 3.08
N MET A 15 -16.91 -8.78 3.36
CA MET A 15 -18.25 -8.43 3.82
C MET A 15 -19.28 -8.58 2.70
N PHE A 16 -20.53 -8.85 3.06
CA PHE A 16 -21.63 -8.85 2.12
C PHE A 16 -21.93 -7.43 1.64
N ILE A 17 -21.90 -7.22 0.32
CA ILE A 17 -22.20 -5.94 -0.33
C ILE A 17 -23.35 -6.18 -1.30
N GLN A 18 -24.37 -5.32 -1.25
CA GLN A 18 -25.49 -5.34 -2.18
C GLN A 18 -25.66 -3.95 -2.79
N ASN A 19 -25.72 -3.89 -4.12
CA ASN A 19 -26.05 -2.67 -4.84
C ASN A 19 -27.57 -2.58 -4.99
N VAL A 20 -28.13 -1.41 -4.72
CA VAL A 20 -29.55 -1.11 -4.92
C VAL A 20 -29.66 -0.26 -6.18
N GLU A 21 -30.53 -0.67 -7.11
CA GLU A 21 -30.78 0.11 -8.33
C GLU A 21 -31.52 1.41 -7.99
N VAL A 22 -31.00 2.53 -8.50
CA VAL A 22 -31.60 3.85 -8.30
C VAL A 22 -31.81 4.50 -9.67
N ASN A 23 -32.99 5.10 -9.86
CA ASN A 23 -33.31 5.81 -11.09
C ASN A 23 -32.41 7.05 -11.24
N TYR A 24 -31.62 7.08 -12.31
CA TYR A 24 -30.80 8.23 -12.66
C TYR A 24 -31.70 9.39 -13.10
N ARG A 25 -31.43 10.59 -12.61
CA ARG A 25 -32.14 11.81 -13.02
C ARG A 25 -31.21 12.64 -13.88
N ASP A 26 -31.75 13.25 -14.92
CA ASP A 26 -30.99 14.17 -15.76
C ASP A 26 -30.46 15.33 -14.94
N ARG A 27 -29.23 15.74 -15.28
CA ARG A 27 -28.55 16.85 -14.62
C ARG A 27 -29.27 18.15 -15.01
N PRO A 28 -29.52 19.08 -14.08
CA PRO A 28 -30.16 20.35 -14.41
C PRO A 28 -29.42 21.10 -15.53
N ASP A 29 -30.18 21.64 -16.48
CA ASP A 29 -29.66 22.42 -17.60
C ASP A 29 -28.85 23.63 -17.08
N GLY A 30 -27.69 23.86 -17.69
CA GLY A 30 -26.77 24.94 -17.29
C GLY A 30 -25.79 24.58 -16.16
N SER A 31 -25.77 23.33 -15.69
CA SER A 31 -24.81 22.90 -14.66
C SER A 31 -23.38 22.77 -15.21
N VAL A 32 -22.52 23.74 -14.88
CA VAL A 32 -21.08 23.64 -15.13
C VAL A 32 -20.47 22.44 -14.39
N SER A 33 -19.47 21.80 -15.02
CA SER A 33 -18.71 20.74 -14.38
C SER A 33 -18.01 21.29 -13.14
N LYS A 34 -18.24 20.66 -11.99
CA LYS A 34 -17.54 20.99 -10.74
C LYS A 34 -16.17 20.30 -10.65
N LEU A 35 -15.83 19.46 -11.63
CA LEU A 35 -14.65 18.61 -11.63
C LEU A 35 -13.49 19.30 -12.35
N ASN A 36 -12.32 19.26 -11.73
CA ASN A 36 -11.07 19.68 -12.34
C ASN A 36 -10.26 18.45 -12.69
N THR A 37 -10.20 18.10 -13.98
CA THR A 37 -9.62 16.83 -14.47
C THR A 37 -8.22 16.55 -13.93
N TYR A 38 -7.35 17.56 -13.88
CA TYR A 38 -5.97 17.39 -13.42
C TYR A 38 -5.86 17.32 -11.90
N SER A 39 -6.51 18.25 -11.19
CA SER A 39 -6.46 18.28 -9.72
C SER A 39 -7.11 17.05 -9.11
N ASP A 40 -8.25 16.63 -9.65
CA ASP A 40 -8.98 15.47 -9.16
C ASP A 40 -8.28 14.17 -9.56
N GLY A 41 -7.68 14.11 -10.75
CA GLY A 41 -6.83 12.98 -11.17
C GLY A 41 -5.65 12.75 -10.22
N PHE A 42 -4.96 13.81 -9.78
CA PHE A 42 -3.86 13.68 -8.83
C PHE A 42 -4.32 13.19 -7.45
N LYS A 43 -5.49 13.66 -6.97
CA LYS A 43 -6.09 13.15 -5.72
C LYS A 43 -6.38 11.66 -5.82
N VAL A 44 -6.97 11.21 -6.93
CA VAL A 44 -7.27 9.79 -7.16
C VAL A 44 -5.99 8.95 -7.15
N LEU A 45 -4.94 9.38 -7.86
CA LEU A 45 -3.67 8.66 -7.89
C LEU A 45 -3.05 8.55 -6.50
N ARG A 46 -3.08 9.64 -5.73
CA ARG A 46 -2.60 9.66 -4.34
C ARG A 46 -3.39 8.69 -3.46
N THR A 47 -4.70 8.62 -3.63
CA THR A 47 -5.56 7.68 -2.92
C THR A 47 -5.23 6.23 -3.29
N ILE A 48 -5.03 5.92 -4.57
CA ILE A 48 -4.60 4.59 -5.02
C ILE A 48 -3.27 4.19 -4.38
N LEU A 49 -2.27 5.08 -4.39
CA LEU A 49 -0.97 4.81 -3.76
C LEU A 49 -1.10 4.57 -2.24
N ARG A 50 -1.93 5.38 -1.56
CA ARG A 50 -2.21 5.20 -0.13
C ARG A 50 -2.86 3.86 0.15
N LEU A 51 -3.86 3.46 -0.63
CA LEU A 51 -4.56 2.18 -0.50
C LEU A 51 -3.63 1.01 -0.79
N TYR A 52 -2.85 1.08 -1.86
CA TYR A 52 -1.90 0.04 -2.23
C TYR A 52 -0.85 -0.18 -1.13
N ARG A 53 -0.32 0.90 -0.54
CA ARG A 53 0.57 0.82 0.63
C ARG A 53 -0.10 0.18 1.84
N THR A 54 -1.38 0.47 2.09
CA THR A 54 -2.11 -0.04 3.27
C THR A 54 -2.46 -1.53 3.13
N TYR A 55 -2.98 -1.95 1.98
CA TYR A 55 -3.47 -3.32 1.78
C TYR A 55 -2.40 -4.30 1.26
N LYS A 56 -1.36 -3.79 0.59
CA LYS A 56 -0.25 -4.59 0.03
C LYS A 56 1.12 -3.97 0.37
N PRO A 57 1.45 -3.80 1.67
CA PRO A 57 2.67 -3.11 2.08
C PRO A 57 3.94 -3.79 1.57
N MET A 58 4.01 -5.13 1.58
CA MET A 58 5.20 -5.85 1.10
C MET A 58 5.47 -5.59 -0.37
N ALA A 59 4.44 -5.58 -1.22
CA ALA A 59 4.60 -5.31 -2.64
C ALA A 59 4.99 -3.84 -2.90
N PHE A 60 4.41 -2.90 -2.15
CA PHE A 60 4.75 -1.48 -2.25
C PHE A 60 6.22 -1.22 -1.86
N PHE A 61 6.60 -1.52 -0.62
CA PHE A 61 7.96 -1.26 -0.13
C PHE A 61 9.00 -2.17 -0.78
N GLY A 62 8.64 -3.41 -1.13
CA GLY A 62 9.50 -4.33 -1.87
C GLY A 62 9.84 -3.83 -3.27
N SER A 63 8.88 -3.25 -3.99
CA SER A 63 9.15 -2.65 -5.31
C SER A 63 10.11 -1.47 -5.23
N ILE A 64 9.97 -0.62 -4.20
CA ILE A 64 10.86 0.51 -3.94
C ILE A 64 12.26 0.01 -3.56
N ALA A 65 12.33 -0.96 -2.65
CA ALA A 65 13.59 -1.58 -2.23
C ALA A 65 14.33 -2.17 -3.44
N LEU A 66 13.62 -2.90 -4.31
CA LEU A 66 14.18 -3.49 -5.51
C LEU A 66 14.71 -2.43 -6.48
N ALA A 67 13.95 -1.36 -6.73
CA ALA A 67 14.40 -0.27 -7.60
C ALA A 67 15.68 0.40 -7.06
N ILE A 68 15.73 0.70 -5.75
CA ILE A 68 16.91 1.30 -5.12
C ILE A 68 18.10 0.33 -5.15
N ALA A 69 17.88 -0.97 -4.89
CA ALA A 69 18.93 -1.98 -4.94
C ALA A 69 19.52 -2.12 -6.35
N ILE A 70 18.69 -2.13 -7.39
CA ILE A 70 19.14 -2.18 -8.79
C ILE A 70 20.01 -0.94 -9.11
N LEU A 71 19.57 0.25 -8.71
CA LEU A 71 20.34 1.49 -8.93
C LEU A 71 21.66 1.47 -8.17
N SER A 72 21.66 1.04 -6.90
CA SER A 72 22.86 0.92 -6.07
C SER A 72 23.87 -0.06 -6.69
N ILE A 73 23.42 -1.24 -7.10
CA ILE A 73 24.28 -2.24 -7.76
C ILE A 73 24.79 -1.70 -9.10
N GLY A 74 23.94 -1.05 -9.89
CA GLY A 74 24.31 -0.46 -11.17
C GLY A 74 25.46 0.54 -11.05
N PHE A 75 25.42 1.42 -10.04
CA PHE A 75 26.50 2.38 -9.77
C PHE A 75 27.71 1.74 -9.07
N PHE A 76 27.54 0.62 -8.38
CA PHE A 76 28.65 -0.10 -7.73
C PHE A 76 29.53 -0.86 -8.73
N ILE A 77 28.96 -1.42 -9.80
CA ILE A 77 29.69 -2.18 -10.84
C ILE A 77 30.93 -1.42 -11.38
N PRO A 78 30.85 -0.17 -11.86
CA PRO A 78 32.02 0.54 -12.38
C PRO A 78 33.05 0.84 -11.30
N VAL A 79 32.62 1.10 -10.06
CA VAL A 79 33.53 1.31 -8.92
C VAL A 79 34.33 0.03 -8.65
N MET A 80 33.66 -1.12 -8.72
CA MET A 80 34.28 -2.44 -8.50
C MET A 80 35.26 -2.81 -9.62
N ASP A 81 34.93 -2.56 -10.90
CA ASP A 81 35.83 -2.84 -12.02
C ASP A 81 37.15 -2.03 -11.92
N VAL A 82 37.05 -0.74 -11.55
CA VAL A 82 38.24 0.10 -11.34
C VAL A 82 39.08 -0.40 -10.17
N TYR A 83 38.44 -0.80 -9.07
CA TYR A 83 39.14 -1.34 -7.91
C TYR A 83 39.89 -2.63 -8.24
N ILE A 84 39.29 -3.56 -9.00
CA ILE A 84 39.94 -4.81 -9.39
C ILE A 84 41.18 -4.55 -10.27
N ARG A 85 41.11 -3.58 -11.18
CA ARG A 85 42.22 -3.27 -12.10
C ARG A 85 43.36 -2.50 -11.43
N THR A 86 43.05 -1.59 -10.51
CA THR A 86 44.01 -0.61 -10.00
C THR A 86 44.36 -0.77 -8.52
N GLY A 87 43.56 -1.52 -7.76
CA GLY A 87 43.65 -1.60 -6.30
C GLY A 87 43.22 -0.31 -5.58
N LEU A 88 42.80 0.72 -6.31
CA LEU A 88 42.43 2.04 -5.79
C LEU A 88 40.93 2.28 -5.97
N VAL A 89 40.36 3.10 -5.10
CA VAL A 89 38.96 3.55 -5.19
C VAL A 89 38.95 5.06 -5.48
N PRO A 90 39.06 5.50 -6.74
CA PRO A 90 39.10 6.93 -7.05
C PRO A 90 37.77 7.64 -6.72
N ASN A 91 36.64 6.92 -6.83
CA ASN A 91 35.29 7.47 -6.63
C ASN A 91 34.72 7.09 -5.25
N PHE A 92 35.38 7.53 -4.17
CA PHE A 92 34.91 7.31 -2.80
C PHE A 92 33.46 7.78 -2.54
N PRO A 93 33.02 8.98 -3.00
CA PRO A 93 31.65 9.42 -2.77
C PRO A 93 30.60 8.46 -3.36
N THR A 94 30.85 7.94 -4.57
CA THR A 94 29.96 7.00 -5.23
C THR A 94 29.84 5.69 -4.46
N LEU A 95 30.97 5.15 -3.98
CA LEU A 95 30.97 3.93 -3.16
C LEU A 95 30.11 4.10 -1.90
N ILE A 96 30.30 5.22 -1.20
CA ILE A 96 29.57 5.55 0.03
C ILE A 96 28.07 5.67 -0.25
N VAL A 97 27.68 6.42 -1.29
CA VAL A 97 26.27 6.59 -1.67
C VAL A 97 25.64 5.25 -2.06
N CYS A 98 26.34 4.39 -2.80
CA CYS A 98 25.85 3.06 -3.15
C CYS A 98 25.61 2.21 -1.89
N GLY A 99 26.54 2.24 -0.93
CA GLY A 99 26.40 1.56 0.36
C GLY A 99 25.18 2.03 1.14
N PHE A 100 25.01 3.35 1.31
CA PHE A 100 23.83 3.91 2.00
C PHE A 100 22.53 3.64 1.23
N ALA A 101 22.54 3.68 -0.10
CA ALA A 101 21.38 3.33 -0.91
C ALA A 101 21.00 1.85 -0.72
N MET A 102 21.98 0.94 -0.64
CA MET A 102 21.71 -0.47 -0.35
C MET A 102 21.14 -0.66 1.06
N LEU A 103 21.68 0.04 2.07
CA LEU A 103 21.11 0.04 3.41
C LEU A 103 19.67 0.56 3.44
N ALA A 104 19.38 1.62 2.68
CA ALA A 104 18.02 2.15 2.54
C ALA A 104 17.07 1.14 1.87
N ALA A 105 17.53 0.41 0.86
CA ALA A 105 16.76 -0.65 0.22
C ALA A 105 16.42 -1.77 1.21
N ILE A 106 17.40 -2.22 2.01
CA ILE A 106 17.20 -3.23 3.05
C ILE A 106 16.19 -2.72 4.11
N GLN A 107 16.34 -1.48 4.57
CA GLN A 107 15.42 -0.87 5.53
C GLN A 107 13.99 -0.78 4.99
N ALA A 108 13.83 -0.43 3.72
CA ALA A 108 12.52 -0.41 3.05
C ALA A 108 11.91 -1.81 3.01
N LEU A 109 12.69 -2.85 2.70
CA LEU A 109 12.25 -4.24 2.71
C LEU A 109 11.76 -4.68 4.10
N PHE A 110 12.52 -4.40 5.17
CA PHE A 110 12.11 -4.68 6.55
C PHE A 110 10.85 -3.91 6.98
N THR A 111 10.70 -2.68 6.50
CA THR A 111 9.48 -1.89 6.72
C THR A 111 8.27 -2.56 6.05
N GLY A 112 8.43 -3.01 4.80
CA GLY A 112 7.42 -3.79 4.09
C GLY A 112 7.02 -5.06 4.82
N MET A 113 7.99 -5.83 5.31
CA MET A 113 7.74 -7.05 6.10
C MET A 113 7.01 -6.76 7.40
N THR A 114 7.45 -5.75 8.17
CA THR A 114 6.81 -5.37 9.44
C THR A 114 5.35 -4.97 9.23
N LEU A 115 5.08 -4.12 8.23
CA LEU A 115 3.71 -3.71 7.91
C LEU A 115 2.86 -4.89 7.42
N GLN A 116 3.44 -5.81 6.64
CA GLN A 116 2.73 -7.01 6.19
C GLN A 116 2.29 -7.87 7.37
N THR A 117 3.16 -8.05 8.38
CA THR A 117 2.82 -8.76 9.62
C THR A 117 1.69 -8.05 10.38
N ILE A 118 1.71 -6.72 10.44
CA ILE A 118 0.63 -5.94 11.07
C ILE A 118 -0.69 -6.13 10.32
N VAL A 119 -0.69 -6.09 8.98
CA VAL A 119 -1.89 -6.34 8.16
C VAL A 119 -2.43 -7.74 8.39
N GLN A 120 -1.55 -8.75 8.41
CA GLN A 120 -1.91 -10.13 8.70
C GLN A 120 -2.59 -10.25 10.09
N LYS A 121 -2.00 -9.62 11.10
CA LYS A 121 -2.53 -9.59 12.47
C LYS A 121 -3.90 -8.90 12.52
N ASN A 122 -4.04 -7.72 11.92
CA ASN A 122 -5.30 -6.98 11.87
C ASN A 122 -6.41 -7.76 11.14
N LYS A 123 -6.06 -8.64 10.20
CA LYS A 123 -7.01 -9.55 9.58
C LYS A 123 -7.50 -10.62 10.57
N GLN A 124 -6.58 -11.27 11.26
CA GLN A 124 -6.89 -12.27 12.28
C GLN A 124 -7.71 -11.70 13.44
N ASP A 125 -7.32 -10.53 13.95
CA ASP A 125 -8.02 -9.85 15.05
C ASP A 125 -9.48 -9.53 14.67
N PHE A 126 -9.70 -9.07 13.43
CA PHE A 126 -11.03 -8.81 12.91
C PHE A 126 -11.88 -10.08 12.77
N GLU A 127 -11.31 -11.18 12.27
CA GLU A 127 -12.01 -12.48 12.19
C GLU A 127 -12.40 -12.99 13.58
N MET A 128 -11.51 -12.85 14.57
CA MET A 128 -11.78 -13.20 15.96
C MET A 128 -12.92 -12.35 16.57
N GLU A 129 -12.94 -11.05 16.26
CA GLU A 129 -14.01 -10.16 16.71
C GLU A 129 -15.35 -10.50 16.08
N LEU A 130 -15.38 -10.80 14.77
CA LEU A 130 -16.58 -11.29 14.09
C LEU A 130 -17.14 -12.54 14.74
N HIS A 131 -16.28 -13.51 15.07
CA HIS A 131 -16.71 -14.72 15.78
C HIS A 131 -17.34 -14.39 17.14
N ARG A 132 -16.68 -13.54 17.95
CA ARG A 132 -17.22 -13.11 19.26
C ARG A 132 -18.59 -12.45 19.14
N VAL A 133 -18.75 -11.52 18.20
CA VAL A 133 -20.03 -10.82 17.96
C VAL A 133 -21.10 -11.81 17.48
N SER A 134 -20.73 -12.76 16.62
CA SER A 134 -21.66 -13.78 16.11
C SER A 134 -22.17 -14.73 17.20
N GLU A 135 -21.30 -15.15 18.12
CA GLU A 135 -21.67 -15.99 19.27
C GLU A 135 -22.55 -15.20 20.24
N ARG A 136 -22.17 -13.96 20.55
CA ARG A 136 -22.99 -13.10 21.42
C ARG A 136 -24.39 -12.87 20.85
N LYS A 137 -24.51 -12.68 19.54
CA LYS A 137 -25.81 -12.57 18.86
C LYS A 137 -26.63 -13.85 19.00
N ARG A 138 -26.01 -15.03 18.93
CA ARG A 138 -26.69 -16.32 19.10
C ARG A 138 -27.19 -16.51 20.53
N GLU A 139 -26.40 -16.15 21.53
CA GLU A 139 -26.79 -16.19 22.94
C GLU A 139 -28.02 -15.31 23.22
N LEU A 140 -27.95 -14.04 22.82
CA LEU A 140 -29.05 -13.11 22.98
C LEU A 140 -30.32 -13.61 22.29
N LYS A 141 -30.18 -14.21 21.10
CA LYS A 141 -31.34 -14.79 20.39
C LYS A 141 -31.92 -16.01 21.12
N LYS A 142 -31.13 -16.78 21.87
CA LYS A 142 -31.66 -17.88 22.71
C LYS A 142 -32.33 -17.39 23.98
N GLU A 143 -31.92 -16.24 24.52
CA GLU A 143 -32.52 -15.68 25.74
C GLU A 143 -33.91 -15.06 25.47
N TYR A 144 -34.18 -14.66 24.23
CA TYR A 144 -35.46 -14.08 23.79
C TYR A 144 -36.52 -15.10 23.35
N TYR A 145 -36.18 -16.39 23.22
CA TYR A 145 -37.07 -17.47 22.76
C TYR A 145 -37.09 -18.62 23.76
#